data_AF-A0A7S2MWC0-F1
#
_entry.id   AF-A0A7S2MWC0-F1
#
_cell.length_a   1.000
_cell.length_b   1.000
_cell.length_c   1.000
_cell.angle_alpha   90.00
_cell.angle_beta   90.00
_cell.angle_gamma   90.00
#
_symmetry.space_group_name_H-M   'P 1'
#
loop_
_entity.id
_entity.type
_entity.pdbx_description
1 polymer ?
#
loop_
_entity_poly.entity_id
_entity_poly.type
_entity_poly.pdbx_seq_one_letter_code
_entity_poly.pdbx_strand_id
1 'polypeptide(L)'
;ALAAATAAGRRGATKLHGLIFATLLAKSLTLFLLAFDMEMLSRTGETAVWRQVAWQAWRQVHQTLEVVVFFVLGMGWKVIRPDLRPPEWAFASGMCGLSLALGAAQVACGTAADGGAQTYMFTQFSVNSFCYLVVIVATNFNVLALTRRIAEAEAGPAVGALYPKYRAYLWFRACFLFFVLVPMVANYMAVYVVNWNRTWVNIVVR
;
A
#
# COMPACT_ATOMS: atom_id res chain seq x y z
N ALA A 1 11.29 -35.64 13.81
CA ALA A 1 10.18 -35.33 12.86
C ALA A 1 8.90 -34.84 13.55
N LEU A 2 8.49 -35.41 14.70
CA LEU A 2 7.25 -35.02 15.41
C LEU A 2 7.24 -33.61 16.06
N ALA A 3 8.39 -33.02 16.38
CA ALA A 3 8.47 -31.67 16.94
C ALA A 3 8.23 -30.54 15.91
N ALA A 4 8.33 -30.84 14.61
CA ALA A 4 8.06 -29.87 13.54
C ALA A 4 6.56 -29.76 13.23
N ALA A 5 5.80 -30.83 13.47
CA ALA A 5 4.35 -30.86 13.22
C ALA A 5 3.54 -30.09 14.28
N THR A 6 4.04 -29.98 15.51
CA THR A 6 3.37 -29.24 16.59
C THR A 6 3.66 -27.73 16.57
N ALA A 7 4.75 -27.28 15.94
CA ALA A 7 5.04 -25.86 15.75
C ALA A 7 4.21 -25.21 14.61
N ALA A 8 3.61 -26.02 13.73
CA ALA A 8 2.71 -25.57 12.67
C ALA A 8 1.26 -25.33 13.16
N GLY A 9 0.91 -25.85 14.34
CA GLY A 9 -0.42 -25.71 14.93
C GLY A 9 -0.56 -24.41 15.72
N ARG A 10 -1.45 -23.52 15.26
CA ARG A 10 -1.83 -22.22 15.87
C ARG A 10 -0.93 -21.01 15.55
N ARG A 11 -0.64 -20.77 14.27
CA ARG A 11 -0.54 -19.36 13.81
C ARG A 11 -1.95 -18.77 13.76
N GLY A 12 -2.43 -18.27 14.90
CA GLY A 12 -3.70 -17.56 14.96
C GLY A 12 -3.71 -16.38 14.00
N ALA A 13 -4.86 -16.10 13.39
CA ALA A 13 -5.04 -14.93 12.53
C ALA A 13 -4.69 -13.67 13.33
N THR A 14 -3.58 -13.02 12.96
CA THR A 14 -3.19 -11.77 13.61
C THR A 14 -3.99 -10.62 13.01
N LYS A 15 -4.16 -9.52 13.76
CA LYS A 15 -4.84 -8.30 13.27
C LYS A 15 -4.26 -7.78 11.94
N LEU A 16 -2.97 -8.05 11.70
CA LEU A 16 -2.29 -7.75 10.43
C LEU A 16 -2.87 -8.53 9.25
N HIS A 17 -3.20 -9.82 9.42
CA HIS A 17 -3.84 -10.61 8.37
C HIS A 17 -5.23 -10.07 8.04
N GLY A 18 -5.97 -9.63 9.06
CA GLY A 18 -7.25 -8.94 8.85
C GLY A 18 -7.09 -7.65 8.05
N LEU A 19 -6.06 -6.86 8.32
CA LEU A 19 -5.76 -5.64 7.57
C LEU A 19 -5.42 -5.97 6.10
N ILE A 20 -4.54 -6.93 5.85
CA ILE A 20 -4.17 -7.37 4.48
C ILE A 20 -5.39 -7.93 3.74
N PHE A 21 -6.24 -8.70 4.42
CA PHE A 21 -7.47 -9.22 3.83
C PHE A 21 -8.43 -8.08 3.47
N ALA A 22 -8.59 -7.08 4.35
CA ALA A 22 -9.40 -5.91 4.07
C ALA A 22 -8.87 -5.12 2.87
N THR A 23 -7.55 -4.99 2.69
CA THR A 23 -6.97 -4.31 1.52
C THR A 23 -7.18 -5.09 0.24
N LEU A 24 -7.06 -6.42 0.28
CA LEU A 24 -7.36 -7.28 -0.88
C LEU A 24 -8.85 -7.22 -1.25
N LEU A 25 -9.74 -7.21 -0.26
CA LEU A 25 -11.17 -7.05 -0.48
C LEU A 25 -11.45 -5.67 -1.11
N ALA A 26 -10.86 -4.60 -0.57
CA ALA A 26 -10.98 -3.27 -1.16
C ALA A 26 -10.49 -3.26 -2.61
N LYS A 27 -9.37 -3.92 -2.93
CA LYS A 27 -8.86 -4.03 -4.31
C LYS A 27 -9.84 -4.74 -5.24
N SER A 28 -10.36 -5.88 -4.79
CA SER A 28 -11.34 -6.66 -5.56
C SER A 28 -12.60 -5.84 -5.85
N LEU A 29 -13.08 -5.06 -4.88
CA LEU A 29 -14.23 -4.20 -5.08
C LEU A 29 -13.93 -3.03 -6.02
N THR A 30 -12.73 -2.43 -5.97
CA THR A 30 -12.31 -1.42 -6.96
C THR A 30 -12.33 -1.97 -8.38
N LEU A 31 -11.76 -3.17 -8.57
CA LEU A 31 -11.71 -3.81 -9.88
C LEU A 31 -13.09 -4.21 -10.39
N PHE A 32 -13.95 -4.69 -9.48
CA PHE A 32 -15.34 -5.01 -9.80
C PHE A 32 -16.12 -3.76 -10.25
N LEU A 33 -16.01 -2.65 -9.50
CA LEU A 33 -16.67 -1.39 -9.87
C LEU A 33 -16.16 -0.83 -11.21
N LEU A 34 -14.86 -0.94 -11.47
CA LEU A 34 -14.26 -0.55 -12.75
C LEU A 34 -14.78 -1.42 -13.91
N ALA A 35 -14.81 -2.74 -13.72
CA ALA A 35 -15.31 -3.67 -14.73
C ALA A 35 -16.79 -3.42 -15.02
N PHE A 36 -17.59 -3.17 -13.97
CA PHE A 36 -19.01 -2.83 -14.11
C PHE A 36 -19.24 -1.53 -14.87
N ASP A 37 -18.45 -0.48 -14.59
CA ASP A 37 -18.56 0.80 -15.32
C ASP A 37 -18.19 0.63 -16.80
N MET A 38 -17.14 -0.14 -17.10
CA MET A 38 -16.73 -0.44 -18.48
C MET A 38 -17.76 -1.28 -19.23
N GLU A 39 -18.36 -2.28 -18.59
CA GLU A 39 -19.43 -3.10 -19.18
C GLU A 39 -20.65 -2.24 -19.51
N MET A 40 -21.09 -1.38 -18.57
CA MET A 40 -22.21 -0.47 -18.80
C MET A 40 -21.92 0.52 -19.92
N LEU A 41 -20.72 1.11 -19.94
CA LEU A 41 -20.30 2.03 -20.99
C LEU A 41 -20.31 1.34 -22.37
N SER A 42 -19.87 0.08 -22.45
CA SER A 42 -19.86 -0.69 -23.70
C SER A 42 -21.27 -1.01 -24.21
N ARG A 43 -22.27 -1.14 -23.32
CA ARG A 43 -23.65 -1.47 -23.70
C ARG A 43 -24.49 -0.25 -24.04
N THR A 44 -24.39 0.81 -23.25
CA THR A 44 -25.26 1.99 -23.39
C THR A 44 -24.58 3.14 -24.12
N GLY A 45 -23.25 3.19 -24.15
CA GLY A 45 -22.50 4.36 -24.65
C GLY A 45 -22.58 5.58 -23.74
N GLU A 46 -23.31 5.50 -22.61
CA GLU A 46 -23.55 6.62 -21.71
C GLU A 46 -22.72 6.52 -20.42
N THR A 47 -22.03 7.61 -20.10
CA THR A 47 -21.27 7.77 -18.86
C THR A 47 -22.16 8.35 -17.76
N ALA A 48 -22.44 7.57 -16.71
CA ALA A 48 -23.11 8.09 -15.52
C ALA A 48 -22.08 8.59 -14.50
N VAL A 49 -22.18 9.88 -14.12
CA VAL A 49 -21.24 10.55 -13.20
C VAL A 49 -21.13 9.82 -11.86
N TRP A 50 -22.25 9.33 -11.31
CA TRP A 50 -22.24 8.64 -10.02
C TRP A 50 -21.41 7.34 -10.05
N ARG A 51 -21.37 6.61 -11.18
CA ARG A 51 -20.55 5.40 -11.33
C ARG A 51 -19.07 5.76 -11.33
N GLN A 52 -18.73 6.83 -12.05
CA GLN A 52 -17.36 7.34 -12.12
C GLN A 52 -16.85 7.78 -10.75
N VAL A 53 -17.67 8.55 -10.02
CA VAL A 53 -17.35 8.98 -8.65
C VAL A 53 -17.19 7.78 -7.72
N ALA A 54 -18.08 6.78 -7.81
CA ALA A 54 -18.05 5.61 -6.92
C ALA A 54 -16.75 4.81 -7.06
N TRP A 55 -16.34 4.46 -8.28
CA TRP A 55 -15.10 3.68 -8.46
C TRP A 55 -13.85 4.51 -8.13
N GLN A 56 -13.85 5.81 -8.41
CA GLN A 56 -12.73 6.71 -8.07
C GLN A 56 -12.58 6.91 -6.56
N ALA A 57 -13.69 7.14 -5.85
CA ALA A 57 -13.67 7.27 -4.40
C ALA A 57 -13.20 5.97 -3.74
N TRP A 58 -13.70 4.81 -4.21
CA TRP A 58 -13.29 3.52 -3.68
C TRP A 58 -11.82 3.20 -3.97
N ARG A 59 -11.34 3.56 -5.17
CA ARG A 59 -9.92 3.49 -5.52
C ARG A 59 -9.05 4.27 -4.54
N GLN A 60 -9.46 5.47 -4.14
CA GLN A 60 -8.73 6.28 -3.18
C GLN A 60 -8.63 5.62 -1.80
N VAL A 61 -9.74 5.04 -1.32
CA VAL A 61 -9.77 4.28 -0.06
C VAL A 61 -8.79 3.11 -0.14
N HIS A 62 -8.81 2.34 -1.23
CA HIS A 62 -7.87 1.25 -1.45
C HIS A 62 -6.41 1.71 -1.42
N GLN A 63 -6.06 2.76 -2.17
CA GLN A 63 -4.68 3.29 -2.20
C GLN A 63 -4.21 3.75 -0.81
N THR A 64 -5.09 4.40 -0.04
CA THR A 64 -4.76 4.82 1.33
C THR A 64 -4.54 3.62 2.24
N LEU A 65 -5.40 2.60 2.16
CA LEU A 65 -5.26 1.37 2.92
C LEU A 65 -3.96 0.63 2.59
N GLU A 66 -3.56 0.59 1.33
CA GLU A 66 -2.31 -0.02 0.87
C GLU A 66 -1.09 0.67 1.48
N VAL A 67 -1.05 2.01 1.48
CA VAL A 67 0.00 2.79 2.14
C VAL A 67 0.03 2.50 3.65
N VAL A 68 -1.13 2.42 4.30
CA VAL A 68 -1.22 2.08 5.74
C VAL A 68 -0.70 0.66 6.01
N VAL A 69 -1.00 -0.32 5.17
CA VAL A 69 -0.44 -1.68 5.30
C VAL A 69 1.08 -1.66 5.22
N PHE A 70 1.64 -0.99 4.20
CA PHE A 70 3.09 -0.89 4.07
C PHE A 70 3.73 -0.16 5.25
N PHE A 71 3.07 0.89 5.74
CA PHE A 71 3.51 1.62 6.93
C PHE A 71 3.58 0.72 8.16
N VAL A 72 2.49 0.04 8.47
CA VAL A 72 2.36 -0.82 9.64
C VAL A 72 3.32 -2.02 9.57
N LEU A 73 3.53 -2.59 8.38
CA LEU A 73 4.53 -3.64 8.13
C LEU A 73 5.96 -3.11 8.30
N GLY A 74 6.26 -1.94 7.74
CA GLY A 74 7.57 -1.30 7.82
C GLY A 74 7.98 -0.98 9.27
N MET A 75 7.03 -0.52 10.08
CA MET A 75 7.21 -0.30 11.52
C MET A 75 7.37 -1.60 12.32
N GLY A 76 6.88 -2.71 11.78
CA GLY A 76 7.04 -4.05 12.35
C GLY A 76 6.00 -4.45 13.38
N TRP A 77 4.79 -3.91 13.23
CA TRP A 77 3.64 -4.29 14.03
C TRP A 77 3.32 -5.78 13.87
N LYS A 78 3.16 -6.48 15.00
CA LYS A 78 2.91 -7.92 15.11
C LYS A 78 3.99 -8.84 14.51
N VAL A 79 5.10 -8.30 13.96
CA VAL A 79 6.25 -9.09 13.47
C VAL A 79 7.42 -9.02 14.44
N ILE A 80 7.91 -7.81 14.72
CA ILE A 80 9.00 -7.54 15.66
C ILE A 80 8.44 -7.11 17.01
N ARG A 81 7.42 -6.24 17.00
CA ARG A 81 6.82 -5.65 18.20
C ARG A 81 5.37 -6.08 18.33
N PRO A 82 4.87 -6.37 19.54
CA PRO A 82 3.47 -6.71 19.74
C PRO A 82 2.57 -5.51 19.41
N ASP A 83 2.92 -4.29 19.84
CA ASP A 83 2.08 -3.11 19.67
C ASP A 83 2.90 -1.89 19.21
N LEU A 84 2.24 -1.03 18.43
CA LEU A 84 2.75 0.28 18.00
C LEU A 84 2.49 1.31 19.09
N ARG A 85 3.35 2.30 19.20
CA ARG A 85 3.20 3.40 20.16
C ARG A 85 2.07 4.35 19.74
N PRO A 86 1.38 5.02 20.67
CA PRO A 86 0.35 6.01 20.36
C PRO A 86 0.76 7.07 19.30
N PRO A 87 1.98 7.66 19.34
CA PRO A 87 2.38 8.62 18.29
C PRO A 87 2.54 8.00 16.90
N GLU A 88 2.90 6.71 16.81
CA GLU A 88 3.02 6.01 15.53
C GLU A 88 1.63 5.80 14.91
N TRP A 89 0.63 5.50 15.74
CA TRP A 89 -0.77 5.46 15.32
C TRP A 89 -1.32 6.83 14.94
N ALA A 90 -1.01 7.86 15.73
CA ALA A 90 -1.42 9.24 15.42
C ALA A 90 -0.87 9.70 14.06
N PHE A 91 0.39 9.36 13.77
CA PHE A 91 0.99 9.60 12.46
C PHE A 91 0.27 8.85 11.35
N ALA A 92 0.02 7.54 11.52
CA ALA A 92 -0.68 6.73 10.53
C ALA A 92 -2.11 7.25 10.27
N SER A 93 -2.86 7.61 11.32
CA SER A 93 -4.20 8.17 11.19
C SER A 93 -4.20 9.55 10.55
N GLY A 94 -3.20 10.40 10.87
CA GLY A 94 -3.05 11.72 10.26
C GLY A 94 -2.75 11.61 8.76
N MET A 95 -1.86 10.70 8.38
CA MET A 95 -1.55 10.42 6.96
C MET A 95 -2.75 9.84 6.22
N CYS A 96 -3.50 8.93 6.84
CA CYS A 96 -4.73 8.37 6.29
C CYS A 96 -5.80 9.46 6.08
N GLY A 97 -6.05 10.29 7.09
CA GLY A 97 -7.00 11.39 7.01
C GLY A 97 -6.63 12.41 5.95
N LEU A 98 -5.35 12.80 5.88
CA LEU A 98 -4.85 13.72 4.86
C LEU A 98 -4.99 13.12 3.45
N SER A 99 -4.63 11.85 3.27
CA SER A 99 -4.73 11.16 1.97
C SER A 99 -6.18 11.02 1.51
N LEU A 100 -7.10 10.69 2.42
CA LEU A 100 -8.53 10.63 2.11
C LEU A 100 -9.10 12.02 1.80
N ALA A 101 -8.73 13.05 2.54
CA ALA A 101 -9.18 14.42 2.29
C ALA A 101 -8.69 14.93 0.93
N LEU A 102 -7.41 14.72 0.60
CA LEU A 102 -6.84 15.10 -0.69
C LEU A 102 -7.52 14.34 -1.84
N GLY A 103 -7.77 13.05 -1.67
CA GLY A 103 -8.44 12.26 -2.71
C GLY A 103 -9.92 12.59 -2.87
N ALA A 104 -10.64 12.91 -1.78
CA ALA A 104 -12.00 13.41 -1.87
C ALA A 104 -12.05 14.75 -2.61
N ALA A 105 -11.10 15.66 -2.32
CA ALA A 105 -10.96 16.92 -3.06
C ALA A 105 -10.62 16.68 -4.54
N GLN A 106 -9.75 15.70 -4.84
CA GLN A 106 -9.42 15.33 -6.22
C GLN A 106 -10.65 14.86 -6.99
N VAL A 107 -11.48 13.97 -6.40
CA VAL A 107 -12.71 13.48 -7.03
C VAL A 107 -13.72 14.61 -7.19
N ALA A 108 -13.93 15.43 -6.15
CA ALA A 108 -14.87 16.56 -6.21
C ALA A 108 -14.48 17.57 -7.29
N CYS A 109 -13.23 18.04 -7.31
CA CYS A 109 -12.74 18.96 -8.33
C CYS A 109 -12.76 18.34 -9.72
N GLY A 110 -12.40 17.06 -9.87
CA GLY A 110 -12.46 16.35 -11.15
C GLY A 110 -13.86 16.27 -11.76
N THR A 111 -14.92 16.34 -10.95
CA THR A 111 -16.31 16.35 -11.42
C THR A 111 -16.94 17.73 -11.59
N ALA A 112 -16.43 18.76 -10.89
CA ALA A 112 -17.10 20.06 -10.79
C ALA A 112 -16.29 21.27 -11.31
N ALA A 113 -14.95 21.17 -11.42
CA ALA A 113 -14.10 22.31 -11.77
C ALA A 113 -12.82 21.89 -12.52
N ASP A 114 -12.66 22.41 -13.75
CA ASP A 114 -11.57 22.06 -14.68
C ASP A 114 -10.14 22.42 -14.22
N GLY A 115 -9.98 23.21 -13.14
CA GLY A 115 -8.69 23.84 -12.81
C GLY A 115 -7.87 23.26 -11.66
N GLY A 116 -8.45 22.43 -10.77
CA GLY A 116 -7.83 22.10 -9.48
C GLY A 116 -7.24 20.69 -9.34
N ALA A 117 -7.69 19.73 -10.16
CA ALA A 117 -7.44 18.31 -9.91
C ALA A 117 -5.96 17.90 -9.97
N GLN A 118 -5.15 18.58 -10.80
CA GLN A 118 -3.72 18.27 -10.95
C GLN A 118 -2.92 18.61 -9.69
N THR A 119 -3.21 19.74 -9.03
CA THR A 119 -2.50 20.17 -7.83
C THR A 119 -2.70 19.18 -6.68
N TYR A 120 -3.94 18.72 -6.47
CA TYR A 120 -4.24 17.71 -5.45
C TYR A 120 -3.53 16.38 -5.72
N MET A 121 -3.44 15.97 -6.99
CA MET A 121 -2.70 14.77 -7.39
C MET A 121 -1.20 14.88 -7.03
N PHE A 122 -0.56 16.02 -7.33
CA PHE A 122 0.85 16.24 -6.96
C PHE A 122 1.07 16.28 -5.44
N THR A 123 0.17 16.92 -4.70
CA THR A 123 0.23 16.93 -3.23
C THR A 123 0.07 15.51 -2.67
N GLN A 124 -0.89 14.73 -3.16
CA GLN A 124 -1.08 13.34 -2.75
C GLN A 124 0.14 12.48 -3.07
N PHE A 125 0.74 12.64 -4.25
CA PHE A 125 1.98 11.94 -4.60
C PHE A 125 3.13 12.30 -3.64
N SER A 126 3.24 13.57 -3.26
CA SER A 126 4.26 14.04 -2.32
C SER A 126 4.06 13.44 -0.92
N VAL A 127 2.81 13.46 -0.42
CA VAL A 127 2.43 12.86 0.87
C VAL A 127 2.74 11.35 0.89
N ASN A 128 2.38 10.63 -0.17
CA ASN A 128 2.70 9.20 -0.30
C ASN A 128 4.20 8.96 -0.37
N SER A 129 4.95 9.80 -1.08
CA SER A 129 6.42 9.72 -1.16
C SER A 129 7.08 9.89 0.21
N PHE A 130 6.61 10.85 1.01
CA PHE A 130 7.06 11.01 2.40
C PHE A 130 6.74 9.77 3.24
N CYS A 131 5.54 9.20 3.08
CA CYS A 131 5.18 7.96 3.77
C CYS A 131 6.14 6.82 3.40
N TYR A 132 6.39 6.62 2.12
CA TYR A 132 7.30 5.59 1.63
C TYR A 132 8.74 5.77 2.13
N LEU A 133 9.22 7.00 2.25
CA LEU A 133 10.53 7.28 2.85
C LEU A 133 10.57 6.81 4.31
N VAL A 134 9.54 7.12 5.10
CA VAL A 134 9.44 6.67 6.49
C VAL A 134 9.44 5.13 6.56
N VAL A 135 8.71 4.47 5.66
CA VAL A 135 8.71 2.99 5.57
C VAL A 135 10.10 2.44 5.29
N ILE A 136 10.85 3.03 4.35
CA ILE A 136 12.21 2.60 4.03
C ILE A 136 13.14 2.75 5.23
N VAL A 137 13.11 3.90 5.90
CA VAL A 137 13.94 4.18 7.07
C VAL A 137 13.59 3.23 8.22
N ALA A 138 12.31 3.06 8.52
CA ALA A 138 11.83 2.15 9.57
C ALA A 138 12.24 0.69 9.28
N THR A 139 12.09 0.25 8.02
CA THR A 139 12.48 -1.10 7.59
C THR A 139 13.99 -1.31 7.74
N ASN A 140 14.81 -0.32 7.34
CA ASN A 140 16.26 -0.39 7.49
C ASN A 140 16.68 -0.44 8.98
N PHE A 141 16.06 0.38 9.83
CA PHE A 141 16.31 0.34 11.27
C PHE A 141 15.94 -1.03 11.86
N ASN A 142 14.79 -1.58 11.47
CA ASN A 142 14.34 -2.90 11.92
C ASN A 142 15.27 -4.04 11.47
N VAL A 143 15.79 -3.99 10.24
CA VAL A 143 16.81 -4.94 9.75
C VAL A 143 18.08 -4.84 10.58
N LEU A 144 18.60 -3.63 10.81
CA LEU A 144 19.82 -3.42 11.61
C LEU A 144 19.64 -3.89 13.06
N ALA A 145 18.49 -3.58 13.66
CA ALA A 145 18.17 -4.02 15.02
C ALA A 145 18.10 -5.54 15.13
N LEU A 146 17.55 -6.23 14.11
CA LEU A 146 17.54 -7.69 14.05
C LEU A 146 18.95 -8.26 13.87
N THR A 147 19.76 -7.69 12.98
CA THR A 147 21.16 -8.13 12.78
C THR A 147 21.98 -8.02 14.06
N ARG A 148 21.87 -6.91 14.80
CA ARG A 148 22.57 -6.73 16.08
C ARG A 148 22.13 -7.76 17.12
N ARG A 149 20.82 -7.99 17.26
CA ARG A 149 20.29 -9.03 18.17
C ARG A 149 20.76 -10.44 17.81
N ILE A 150 20.96 -10.74 16.53
CA ILE A 150 21.50 -12.03 16.08
C ILE A 150 23.00 -12.13 16.39
N ALA A 151 23.75 -11.04 16.23
CA ALA A 151 25.19 -11.01 16.50
C ALA A 151 25.54 -11.05 18.00
N GLU A 152 24.71 -10.44 18.85
CA GLU A 152 24.91 -10.38 20.30
C GLU A 152 24.35 -11.60 21.05
N ALA A 153 23.43 -12.36 20.45
CA ALA A 153 22.82 -13.49 21.12
C ALA A 153 23.75 -14.72 21.08
N GLU A 154 23.97 -15.31 22.25
CA GLU A 154 24.64 -16.61 22.37
C GLU A 154 23.88 -17.68 21.56
N ALA A 155 24.62 -18.60 20.94
CA ALA A 155 24.08 -19.61 20.03
C ALA A 155 23.07 -20.51 20.73
N GLY A 156 21.79 -20.14 20.65
CA GLY A 156 20.68 -20.83 21.31
C GLY A 156 19.43 -20.93 20.42
N PRO A 157 18.49 -21.83 20.76
CA PRO A 157 17.28 -22.07 19.97
C PRO A 157 16.37 -20.83 19.87
N ALA A 158 16.48 -19.88 20.81
CA ALA A 158 15.79 -18.60 20.75
C ALA A 158 16.25 -17.73 19.56
N VAL A 159 17.53 -17.83 19.16
CA VAL A 159 18.11 -17.10 18.01
C VAL A 159 17.55 -17.66 16.70
N GLY A 160 17.29 -18.96 16.64
CA GLY A 160 16.69 -19.62 15.48
C GLY A 160 15.34 -19.02 15.05
N ALA A 161 14.55 -18.49 16.00
CA ALA A 161 13.28 -17.84 15.70
C ALA A 161 13.42 -16.42 15.09
N LEU A 162 14.59 -15.78 15.22
CA LEU A 162 14.86 -14.43 14.68
C LEU A 162 15.25 -14.46 13.19
N TYR A 163 15.94 -15.51 12.74
CA TYR A 163 16.34 -15.68 11.33
C TYR A 163 15.18 -15.62 10.32
N PRO A 164 14.04 -16.34 10.50
CA PRO A 164 12.94 -16.25 9.53
C PRO A 164 12.32 -14.85 9.49
N LYS A 165 12.32 -14.11 10.61
CA LYS A 165 11.86 -12.71 10.64
C LYS A 165 12.81 -11.82 9.86
N TYR A 166 14.11 -11.95 10.08
CA TYR A 166 15.13 -11.22 9.32
C TYR A 166 15.01 -11.45 7.81
N ARG A 167 14.88 -12.72 7.39
CA ARG A 167 14.67 -13.07 5.97
C ARG A 167 13.37 -12.46 5.42
N ALA A 168 12.28 -12.48 6.18
CA ALA A 168 11.02 -11.86 5.77
C ALA A 168 11.16 -10.34 5.57
N TYR A 169 11.95 -9.65 6.40
CA TYR A 169 12.21 -8.21 6.24
C TYR A 169 13.06 -7.88 5.02
N LEU A 170 14.05 -8.72 4.69
CA LEU A 170 14.82 -8.55 3.45
C LEU A 170 13.93 -8.70 2.21
N TRP A 171 13.05 -9.70 2.20
CA TRP A 171 12.06 -9.87 1.14
C TRP A 171 11.07 -8.71 1.08
N PHE A 172 10.52 -8.30 2.22
CA PHE A 172 9.63 -7.15 2.30
C PHE A 172 10.29 -5.89 1.73
N ARG A 173 11.54 -5.61 2.10
CA ARG A 173 12.30 -4.47 1.56
C ARG A 173 12.44 -4.54 0.04
N ALA A 174 12.78 -5.69 -0.51
CA ALA A 174 12.92 -5.87 -1.96
C ALA A 174 11.58 -5.69 -2.69
N CYS A 175 10.52 -6.33 -2.18
CA CYS A 175 9.17 -6.21 -2.74
C CYS A 175 8.64 -4.78 -2.65
N PHE A 176 8.87 -4.09 -1.53
CA PHE A 176 8.45 -2.70 -1.34
C PHE A 176 9.19 -1.75 -2.28
N LEU A 177 10.51 -1.88 -2.43
CA LEU A 177 11.28 -1.09 -3.38
C LEU A 177 10.84 -1.33 -4.82
N PHE A 178 10.57 -2.58 -5.18
CA PHE A 178 10.00 -2.92 -6.48
C PHE A 178 8.64 -2.23 -6.68
N PHE A 179 7.75 -2.31 -5.70
CA PHE A 179 6.42 -1.69 -5.76
C PHE A 179 6.49 -0.17 -5.92
N VAL A 180 7.43 0.51 -5.27
CA VAL A 180 7.63 1.97 -5.40
C VAL A 180 8.27 2.35 -6.74
N LEU A 181 9.21 1.53 -7.25
CA LEU A 181 9.91 1.81 -8.51
C LEU A 181 9.04 1.59 -9.75
N VAL A 182 8.17 0.57 -9.75
CA VAL A 182 7.30 0.25 -10.89
C VAL A 182 6.49 1.46 -11.39
N PRO A 183 5.72 2.19 -10.56
CA PRO A 183 4.96 3.34 -11.04
C PRO A 183 5.86 4.51 -11.45
N MET A 184 7.04 4.68 -10.85
CA MET A 184 7.99 5.70 -11.33
C MET A 184 8.50 5.38 -12.74
N VAL A 185 8.92 4.14 -12.96
CA VAL A 185 9.42 3.69 -14.27
C VAL A 185 8.28 3.73 -15.29
N ALA A 186 7.07 3.29 -14.93
CA ALA A 186 5.91 3.33 -15.82
C ALA A 186 5.56 4.77 -16.23
N ASN A 187 5.53 5.71 -15.29
CA ASN A 187 5.29 7.12 -15.60
C ASN A 187 6.41 7.73 -16.46
N TYR A 188 7.68 7.41 -16.15
CA TYR A 188 8.82 7.86 -16.95
C TYR A 188 8.73 7.34 -18.39
N MET A 189 8.42 6.04 -18.57
CA MET A 189 8.22 5.44 -19.89
C MET A 189 7.05 6.07 -20.64
N ALA A 190 5.94 6.36 -19.95
CA ALA A 190 4.77 7.01 -20.56
C ALA A 190 5.08 8.44 -21.06
N VAL A 191 5.90 9.20 -20.33
CA VAL A 191 6.25 10.58 -20.70
C VAL A 191 7.32 10.63 -21.80
N TYR A 192 8.35 9.79 -21.71
CA TYR A 192 9.54 9.94 -22.56
C TYR A 192 9.64 8.92 -23.72
N VAL A 193 9.04 7.73 -23.58
CA VAL A 193 9.24 6.63 -24.55
C VAL A 193 7.96 6.33 -25.33
N VAL A 194 6.79 6.42 -24.69
CA VAL A 194 5.50 5.99 -25.24
C VAL A 194 4.58 7.19 -25.47
N ASN A 195 4.89 8.01 -26.47
CA ASN A 195 3.95 9.01 -26.99
C ASN A 195 2.87 8.33 -27.86
N TRP A 196 2.23 7.27 -27.35
CA TRP A 196 1.16 6.55 -28.05
C TRP A 196 -0.18 7.17 -27.64
N ASN A 197 -0.67 8.03 -28.52
CA ASN A 197 -1.92 8.78 -28.41
C ASN A 197 -3.17 7.87 -28.46
N ARG A 198 -3.29 6.90 -27.55
CA ARG A 198 -4.49 6.06 -27.36
C ARG A 198 -4.83 5.95 -25.88
N THR A 199 -6.01 6.47 -25.56
CA THR A 199 -6.66 6.62 -24.25
C THR A 199 -6.75 5.35 -23.38
N TRP A 200 -6.57 4.14 -23.93
CA TRP A 200 -6.71 2.89 -23.17
C TRP A 200 -5.54 2.60 -22.21
N VAL A 201 -4.32 3.08 -22.49
CA VAL A 201 -3.16 2.87 -21.60
C VAL A 201 -3.23 3.78 -20.37
N ASN A 202 -3.75 5.00 -20.54
CA ASN A 202 -3.86 5.96 -19.44
C ASN A 202 -4.83 5.52 -18.34
N ILE A 203 -5.78 4.63 -18.62
CA ILE A 203 -6.74 4.12 -17.62
C ILE A 203 -6.14 2.95 -16.83
N VAL A 204 -5.21 2.18 -17.42
CA VAL A 204 -4.56 1.04 -16.76
C VAL A 204 -3.35 1.47 -15.93
N VAL A 205 -2.66 2.54 -16.33
CA VAL A 205 -1.44 3.03 -15.67
C VAL A 205 -1.69 4.15 -14.66
N ARG A 206 -2.71 5.00 -14.85
CA ARG A 206 -3.13 5.97 -13.81
C ARG A 206 -3.90 5.29 -12.72
#